data_AF-A0A8X7XDP3-F1
#
_entry.id   AF-A0A8X7XDP3-F1
#
_cell.length_a   1.000
_cell.length_b   1.000
_cell.length_c   1.000
_cell.angle_alpha   90.00
_cell.angle_beta   90.00
_cell.angle_gamma   90.00
#
_symmetry.space_group_name_H-M   'P 1'
#
loop_
_entity.id
_entity.type
_entity.pdbx_description
1 polymer ?
#
loop_
_entity_poly.entity_id
_entity_poly.type
_entity_poly.pdbx_seq_one_letter_code
_entity_poly.pdbx_strand_id
1 'polypeptide(L)'
;MASLDLPYRCPRCGEHKRFRSLSSLRAHLEYNHTYETLYVLSKSNSVCDAALVPLVSDGPLLNPVAGRKDVFESTSFSAKEHLYPYDLSLVEDLGLTAATTRYISNVDVPLSEIFIKKGMTSTTPSTTNSAAVTAAATAAANAVEAAYEEGLARLKVRAFEKLELDERLEKLSEEVEQKIAERVGRLQVELEKKSSELEKAKQESVRLSQEKQDLEDKASELSRQVDVSVEMLATLKQDLVSKESELTRKQQ
;
A
#
# COMPACT_ATOMS: atom_id res chain seq x y z
N MET A 1 -37.01 -29.49 17.34
CA MET A 1 -36.45 -28.93 16.08
C MET A 1 -35.04 -28.48 16.39
N ALA A 2 -34.03 -29.14 15.82
CA ALA A 2 -32.62 -28.88 16.13
C ALA A 2 -32.22 -27.52 15.52
N SER A 3 -32.02 -26.51 16.38
CA SER A 3 -31.36 -25.28 15.98
C SER A 3 -29.96 -25.66 15.51
N LEU A 4 -29.74 -25.52 14.21
CA LEU A 4 -28.44 -25.79 13.60
C LEU A 4 -27.45 -24.78 14.18
N ASP A 5 -26.61 -25.22 15.11
CA ASP A 5 -25.65 -24.36 15.78
C ASP A 5 -24.64 -23.84 14.74
N LEU A 6 -24.73 -22.56 14.40
CA LEU A 6 -23.86 -21.89 13.44
C LEU A 6 -22.98 -20.92 14.26
N PRO A 7 -21.85 -21.40 14.80
CA PRO A 7 -21.03 -20.64 15.75
C PRO A 7 -20.27 -19.50 15.07
N TYR A 8 -20.03 -19.59 13.77
CA TYR A 8 -19.24 -18.61 13.02
C TYR A 8 -20.11 -17.52 12.42
N ARG A 9 -19.65 -16.28 12.54
CA ARG A 9 -20.39 -15.07 12.15
C ARG A 9 -19.53 -14.17 11.29
N CYS A 10 -20.13 -13.55 10.29
CA CYS A 10 -19.44 -12.50 9.55
C CYS A 10 -19.47 -11.19 10.37
N PRO A 11 -18.31 -10.59 10.69
CA PRO A 11 -18.26 -9.32 11.42
C PRO A 11 -18.98 -8.17 10.72
N ARG A 12 -19.16 -8.25 9.39
CA ARG A 12 -19.78 -7.22 8.56
C ARG A 12 -21.29 -7.43 8.37
N CYS A 13 -21.73 -8.69 8.29
CA CYS A 13 -23.15 -9.02 8.11
C CYS A 13 -23.89 -9.27 9.43
N GLY A 14 -23.18 -9.27 10.55
CA GLY A 14 -23.74 -9.48 11.88
C GLY A 14 -24.50 -10.79 12.02
N GLU A 15 -25.61 -10.75 12.77
CA GLU A 15 -26.41 -11.92 13.15
C GLU A 15 -27.09 -12.64 11.97
N HIS A 16 -27.16 -11.98 10.81
CA HIS A 16 -28.00 -12.38 9.68
C HIS A 16 -27.30 -13.35 8.72
N LYS A 17 -25.97 -13.50 8.84
CA LYS A 17 -25.18 -14.47 8.08
C LYS A 17 -24.29 -15.26 9.04
N ARG A 18 -24.77 -16.45 9.40
CA ARG A 18 -24.03 -17.42 10.22
C ARG A 18 -23.59 -18.60 9.36
N PHE A 19 -22.48 -19.22 9.73
CA PHE A 19 -21.82 -20.27 8.96
C PHE A 19 -21.52 -21.48 9.85
N ARG A 20 -21.58 -22.68 9.26
CA ARG A 20 -21.33 -23.95 9.97
C ARG A 20 -19.85 -24.27 10.11
N SER A 21 -19.00 -23.63 9.30
CA SER A 21 -17.56 -23.84 9.30
C SER A 21 -16.81 -22.55 8.97
N LEU A 22 -15.56 -22.47 9.41
CA LEU A 22 -14.64 -21.38 9.03
C LEU A 22 -14.41 -21.32 7.52
N SER A 23 -14.41 -22.46 6.82
CA SER A 23 -14.25 -22.50 5.37
C SER A 23 -15.39 -21.78 4.65
N SER A 24 -16.62 -21.96 5.12
CA SER A 24 -17.80 -21.29 4.56
C SER A 24 -17.81 -19.78 4.87
N LEU A 25 -17.35 -19.38 6.06
CA LEU A 25 -17.16 -17.97 6.41
C LEU A 25 -16.06 -17.32 5.55
N ARG A 26 -14.92 -18.01 5.35
CA ARG A 26 -13.81 -17.52 4.52
C ARG A 26 -14.27 -17.29 3.08
N ALA A 27 -14.93 -18.27 2.47
CA ALA A 27 -15.49 -18.12 1.12
C ALA A 27 -16.47 -16.94 1.04
N HIS A 28 -17.33 -16.77 2.04
CA HIS A 28 -18.26 -15.63 2.06
C HIS A 28 -17.52 -14.27 2.09
N LEU A 29 -16.51 -14.12 2.95
CA LEU A 29 -15.68 -12.90 3.01
C LEU A 29 -14.93 -12.65 1.71
N GLU A 30 -14.41 -13.71 1.09
CA GLU A 30 -13.65 -13.64 -0.16
C GLU A 30 -14.51 -13.28 -1.37
N TYR A 31 -15.77 -13.73 -1.45
CA TYR A 31 -16.65 -13.40 -2.56
C TYR A 31 -17.46 -12.10 -2.37
N ASN A 32 -17.81 -11.75 -1.13
CA ASN A 32 -18.73 -10.63 -0.86
C ASN A 32 -18.03 -9.41 -0.24
N HIS A 33 -16.87 -9.59 0.36
CA HIS A 33 -16.16 -8.56 1.12
C HIS A 33 -14.66 -8.52 0.83
N THR A 34 -14.23 -8.94 -0.37
CA THR A 34 -12.81 -9.07 -0.73
C THR A 34 -12.05 -7.77 -0.51
N TYR A 35 -12.51 -6.68 -1.13
CA TYR A 35 -11.86 -5.36 -1.05
C TYR A 35 -11.83 -4.81 0.36
N GLU A 36 -12.95 -4.94 1.07
CA GLU A 36 -13.08 -4.35 2.39
C GLU A 36 -12.27 -5.14 3.44
N THR A 37 -12.21 -6.47 3.29
CA THR A 37 -11.39 -7.35 4.14
C THR A 37 -9.91 -7.07 3.92
N LEU A 38 -9.48 -6.90 2.67
CA LEU A 38 -8.11 -6.49 2.35
C LEU A 38 -7.81 -5.07 2.85
N TYR A 39 -8.76 -4.14 2.80
CA TYR A 39 -8.60 -2.77 3.31
C TYR A 39 -8.42 -2.75 4.83
N VAL A 40 -9.24 -3.50 5.58
CA VAL A 40 -9.09 -3.59 7.05
C VAL A 40 -7.76 -4.25 7.42
N LEU A 41 -7.38 -5.34 6.74
CA LEU A 41 -6.09 -6.00 6.97
C LEU A 41 -4.91 -5.08 6.61
N SER A 42 -5.01 -4.36 5.49
CA SER A 42 -4.00 -3.38 5.06
C SER A 42 -3.85 -2.23 6.07
N LYS A 43 -4.95 -1.80 6.70
CA LYS A 43 -4.95 -0.74 7.71
C LYS A 43 -4.50 -1.25 9.09
N SER A 44 -4.75 -2.51 9.42
CA SER A 44 -4.26 -3.15 10.65
C SER A 44 -2.83 -3.68 10.57
N ASN A 45 -2.25 -3.80 9.38
CA ASN A 45 -0.82 -4.13 9.18
C ASN A 45 0.14 -3.04 9.71
N SER A 46 -0.38 -1.98 10.35
CA SER A 46 0.40 -0.97 11.07
C SER A 46 0.83 -1.41 12.47
N VAL A 47 0.20 -2.41 13.10
CA VAL A 47 0.62 -2.90 14.43
C VAL A 47 0.21 -4.37 14.58
N CYS A 48 1.18 -5.29 14.53
CA CYS A 48 1.02 -6.57 15.21
C CYS A 48 0.98 -6.28 16.70
N ASP A 49 -0.23 -6.13 17.28
CA ASP A 49 -0.41 -6.29 18.71
C ASP A 49 -1.33 -7.48 18.95
N ALA A 50 -0.77 -8.50 19.58
CA ALA A 50 -1.39 -9.79 19.86
C ALA A 50 -2.39 -9.70 21.03
N ALA A 51 -3.12 -8.60 21.11
CA ALA A 51 -4.14 -8.38 22.13
C ALA A 51 -5.30 -7.63 21.49
N LEU A 52 -6.49 -8.24 21.61
CA LEU A 52 -7.85 -7.68 21.56
C LEU A 52 -8.79 -8.58 20.74
N VAL A 53 -9.03 -9.78 21.29
CA VAL A 53 -10.37 -10.37 21.28
C VAL A 53 -10.90 -10.24 22.70
N PRO A 54 -11.88 -9.37 22.98
CA PRO A 54 -12.59 -9.37 24.25
C PRO A 54 -13.57 -10.53 24.27
N LEU A 55 -13.21 -11.64 24.91
CA LEU A 55 -14.16 -12.66 25.35
C LEU A 55 -13.98 -12.91 26.86
N VAL A 56 -15.07 -12.61 27.55
CA VAL A 56 -15.38 -12.71 28.98
C VAL A 56 -14.92 -14.04 29.60
N SER A 57 -14.30 -13.99 30.79
CA SER A 57 -14.68 -14.76 32.01
C SER A 57 -13.58 -14.81 33.07
N ASP A 58 -14.04 -14.85 34.32
CA ASP A 58 -13.34 -14.75 35.61
C ASP A 58 -12.22 -15.78 35.91
N GLY A 59 -11.29 -15.37 36.79
CA GLY A 59 -10.64 -16.28 37.75
C GLY A 59 -9.13 -16.50 37.58
N PRO A 60 -8.34 -16.62 38.68
CA PRO A 60 -6.94 -16.21 38.68
C PRO A 60 -5.92 -17.37 38.61
N LEU A 61 -4.70 -16.98 38.24
CA LEU A 61 -3.39 -17.51 38.64
C LEU A 61 -2.50 -18.05 37.51
N LEU A 62 -1.22 -17.70 37.70
CA LEU A 62 0.03 -18.34 37.27
C LEU A 62 0.62 -17.87 35.93
N ASN A 63 1.68 -17.05 36.08
CA ASN A 63 2.86 -17.06 35.20
C ASN A 63 3.29 -18.51 34.88
N PRO A 64 4.00 -18.71 33.76
CA PRO A 64 5.36 -19.16 33.98
C PRO A 64 6.42 -18.50 33.09
N VAL A 65 7.60 -18.49 33.70
CA VAL A 65 8.94 -18.23 33.20
C VAL A 65 9.43 -19.42 32.34
N ALA A 66 10.21 -19.09 31.31
CA ALA A 66 11.27 -19.86 30.63
C ALA A 66 10.95 -21.19 29.92
N GLY A 67 11.52 -21.33 28.71
CA GLY A 67 11.70 -22.63 28.05
C GLY A 67 12.27 -22.55 26.63
N ARG A 68 13.59 -22.69 26.51
CA ARG A 68 14.32 -22.97 25.24
C ARG A 68 13.89 -24.34 24.67
N LYS A 69 13.80 -24.47 23.34
CA LYS A 69 14.60 -25.38 22.48
C LYS A 69 13.99 -25.56 21.07
N ASP A 70 14.81 -25.23 20.09
CA ASP A 70 15.07 -25.87 18.80
C ASP A 70 13.99 -26.76 18.16
N VAL A 71 13.46 -26.34 17.00
CA VAL A 71 13.34 -27.21 15.81
C VAL A 71 13.57 -26.34 14.57
N PHE A 72 14.74 -26.56 13.96
CA PHE A 72 15.12 -26.09 12.64
C PHE A 72 14.71 -27.18 11.64
N GLU A 73 13.86 -26.86 10.67
CA GLU A 73 13.65 -27.70 9.50
C GLU A 73 13.67 -26.82 8.25
N SER A 74 14.81 -26.87 7.57
CA SER A 74 15.04 -26.26 6.26
C SER A 74 14.33 -27.07 5.19
N THR A 75 13.56 -26.45 4.30
CA THR A 75 13.45 -26.93 2.91
C THR A 75 13.29 -25.79 1.91
N SER A 76 14.30 -25.72 1.03
CA SER A 76 14.28 -25.37 -0.40
C SER A 76 13.81 -23.99 -0.86
N PHE A 77 14.83 -23.19 -1.18
CA PHE A 77 14.92 -22.27 -2.31
C PHE A 77 14.34 -22.90 -3.60
N SER A 78 13.27 -22.32 -4.14
CA SER A 78 12.87 -22.51 -5.54
C SER A 78 12.80 -21.14 -6.18
N ALA A 79 13.90 -20.78 -6.84
CA ALA A 79 13.94 -19.72 -7.82
C ALA A 79 12.99 -20.08 -8.97
N LYS A 80 11.96 -19.26 -9.17
CA LYS A 80 11.25 -19.17 -10.45
C LYS A 80 11.30 -17.72 -10.90
N GLU A 81 12.33 -17.47 -11.70
CA GLU A 81 12.48 -16.31 -12.57
C GLU A 81 11.27 -16.27 -13.52
N HIS A 82 10.31 -15.38 -13.24
CA HIS A 82 9.34 -14.98 -14.24
C HIS A 82 9.87 -13.73 -14.95
N LEU A 83 10.49 -14.01 -16.09
CA LEU A 83 10.87 -13.08 -17.15
C LEU A 83 9.70 -12.14 -17.49
N TYR A 84 9.87 -10.85 -17.22
CA TYR A 84 9.12 -9.78 -17.88
C TYR A 84 10.10 -9.02 -18.77
N PRO A 85 9.84 -8.87 -20.08
CA PRO A 85 10.63 -8.01 -20.95
C PRO A 85 10.22 -6.56 -20.71
N TYR A 86 11.09 -5.78 -20.07
CA TYR A 86 11.00 -4.32 -20.07
C TYR A 86 11.98 -3.82 -21.13
N ASP A 87 11.45 -3.46 -22.31
CA ASP A 87 12.23 -2.85 -23.38
C ASP A 87 12.31 -1.34 -23.15
N LEU A 88 13.53 -0.87 -22.90
CA LEU A 88 13.90 0.54 -22.85
C LEU A 88 14.11 1.03 -24.29
N SER A 89 13.04 1.52 -24.91
CA SER A 89 13.17 2.38 -26.08
C SER A 89 13.15 3.84 -25.65
N LEU A 90 14.35 4.35 -25.41
CA LEU A 90 14.70 5.76 -25.46
C LEU A 90 14.51 6.25 -26.90
N VAL A 91 13.50 7.08 -27.13
CA VAL A 91 13.44 8.01 -28.27
C VAL A 91 12.93 9.33 -27.73
N GLU A 92 13.86 10.27 -27.61
CA GLU A 92 13.58 11.68 -27.44
C GLU A 92 12.71 12.21 -28.59
N ASP A 93 12.02 13.29 -28.26
CA ASP A 93 11.36 14.24 -29.14
C ASP A 93 9.91 13.90 -29.51
N LEU A 94 8.96 14.46 -28.75
CA LEU A 94 7.83 15.21 -29.31
C LEU A 94 7.08 15.95 -28.20
N GLY A 95 7.20 17.29 -28.21
CA GLY A 95 6.08 18.21 -28.03
C GLY A 95 5.33 18.22 -26.69
N LEU A 96 5.58 19.27 -25.93
CA LEU A 96 4.63 19.86 -24.97
C LEU A 96 3.18 19.87 -25.51
N THR A 97 2.23 19.91 -24.58
CA THR A 97 0.79 20.24 -24.70
C THR A 97 -0.18 19.05 -24.78
N ALA A 98 -0.79 18.68 -23.64
CA ALA A 98 -2.19 18.17 -23.55
C ALA A 98 -2.62 17.69 -22.14
N ALA A 99 -2.23 18.36 -21.04
CA ALA A 99 -2.74 18.00 -19.70
C ALA A 99 -3.27 19.17 -18.88
N THR A 100 -3.58 20.31 -19.52
CA THR A 100 -4.15 21.50 -18.85
C THR A 100 -5.51 21.90 -19.44
N THR A 101 -6.32 20.92 -19.86
CA THR A 101 -7.63 21.16 -20.48
C THR A 101 -8.81 20.67 -19.64
N ARG A 102 -8.74 20.81 -18.31
CA ARG A 102 -9.89 20.53 -17.43
C ARG A 102 -10.37 21.73 -16.61
N TYR A 103 -10.29 22.93 -17.17
CA TYR A 103 -11.06 24.06 -16.65
C TYR A 103 -11.43 25.05 -17.76
N ILE A 104 -12.28 24.62 -18.69
CA ILE A 104 -13.02 25.54 -19.56
C ILE A 104 -14.40 25.71 -18.93
N SER A 105 -14.55 26.72 -18.07
CA SER A 105 -15.88 27.22 -17.74
C SER A 105 -16.41 27.95 -18.96
N ASN A 106 -17.26 27.26 -19.72
CA ASN A 106 -18.12 27.89 -20.72
C ASN A 106 -19.10 28.82 -19.98
N VAL A 107 -18.78 30.12 -19.93
CA VAL A 107 -19.80 31.15 -19.70
C VAL A 107 -20.30 31.55 -21.07
N ASP A 108 -21.15 30.69 -21.64
CA ASP A 108 -21.90 31.04 -22.84
C ASP A 108 -22.95 32.07 -22.40
N VAL A 109 -22.69 33.34 -22.71
CA VAL A 109 -23.70 34.40 -22.59
C VAL A 109 -24.47 34.34 -23.90
N PRO A 110 -25.74 33.89 -23.91
CA PRO A 110 -26.52 33.86 -25.14
C PRO A 110 -26.84 35.31 -25.55
N LEU A 111 -25.97 35.89 -26.38
CA LEU A 111 -26.18 37.18 -27.05
C LEU A 111 -27.19 37.04 -28.22
N SER A 112 -27.81 35.88 -28.41
CA SER A 112 -28.70 35.58 -29.53
C SER A 112 -30.14 36.11 -29.39
N GLU A 113 -30.54 36.64 -28.23
CA GLU A 113 -31.93 37.10 -28.01
C GLU A 113 -32.11 38.63 -27.91
N ILE A 114 -31.06 39.44 -28.09
CA ILE A 114 -31.17 40.92 -28.10
C ILE A 114 -31.53 41.48 -29.49
N PHE A 115 -31.85 40.62 -30.47
CA PHE A 115 -32.51 41.08 -31.69
C PHE A 115 -34.02 41.14 -31.49
N ILE A 116 -34.49 42.17 -30.76
CA ILE A 116 -35.91 42.53 -30.77
C ILE A 116 -36.26 42.95 -32.21
N LYS A 117 -36.93 42.02 -32.89
CA LYS A 117 -37.77 42.18 -34.06
C LYS A 117 -38.66 43.42 -33.90
N LYS A 118 -38.19 44.59 -34.36
CA LYS A 118 -39.05 45.76 -34.58
C LYS A 118 -39.81 45.53 -35.88
N GLY A 119 -40.96 44.88 -35.77
CA GLY A 119 -41.93 44.76 -36.85
C GLY A 119 -42.33 46.16 -37.34
N MET A 120 -42.12 46.41 -38.63
CA MET A 120 -42.82 47.46 -39.36
C MET A 120 -44.31 47.10 -39.36
N THR A 121 -45.12 47.82 -38.59
CA THR A 121 -46.56 47.94 -38.87
C THR A 121 -46.86 49.42 -39.04
N SER A 122 -46.96 49.81 -40.30
CA SER A 122 -47.57 51.05 -40.74
C SER A 122 -49.04 51.10 -40.29
N THR A 123 -49.38 52.02 -39.40
CA THR A 123 -50.73 52.64 -39.40
C THR A 123 -50.62 54.04 -38.79
N THR A 124 -51.34 54.96 -39.41
CA THR A 124 -51.31 56.42 -39.32
C THR A 124 -51.56 57.02 -37.92
N PRO A 125 -51.17 58.29 -37.70
CA PRO A 125 -51.01 58.87 -36.37
C PRO A 125 -52.30 59.50 -35.84
N SER A 126 -52.68 59.16 -34.61
CA SER A 126 -53.56 59.98 -33.78
C SER A 126 -52.72 60.63 -32.69
N THR A 127 -52.76 61.96 -32.63
CA THR A 127 -52.07 62.82 -31.67
C THR A 127 -52.37 62.44 -30.21
N THR A 128 -51.47 61.66 -29.60
CA THR A 128 -51.35 61.54 -28.14
C THR A 128 -49.88 61.32 -27.76
N ASN A 129 -49.30 62.37 -27.18
CA ASN A 129 -48.12 62.42 -26.30
C ASN A 129 -46.83 61.73 -26.78
N SER A 130 -46.14 62.37 -27.74
CA SER A 130 -44.74 62.09 -28.14
C SER A 130 -43.77 61.96 -26.95
N ALA A 131 -44.09 62.58 -25.81
CA ALA A 131 -43.32 62.52 -24.58
C ALA A 131 -43.35 61.13 -23.90
N ALA A 132 -44.45 60.37 -24.04
CA ALA A 132 -44.56 59.04 -23.42
C ALA A 132 -43.73 57.99 -24.19
N VAL A 133 -43.69 58.11 -25.52
CA VAL A 133 -42.89 57.22 -26.37
C VAL A 133 -41.39 57.48 -26.19
N THR A 134 -40.98 58.75 -26.08
CA THR A 134 -39.58 59.08 -25.76
C THR A 134 -39.21 58.68 -24.34
N ALA A 135 -40.08 58.89 -23.35
CA ALA A 135 -39.86 58.41 -21.98
C ALA A 135 -39.70 56.89 -21.91
N ALA A 136 -40.52 56.12 -22.65
CA ALA A 136 -40.41 54.68 -22.75
C ALA A 136 -39.10 54.23 -23.44
N ALA A 137 -38.68 54.92 -24.50
CA ALA A 137 -37.42 54.63 -25.18
C ALA A 137 -36.20 54.94 -24.28
N THR A 138 -36.23 56.04 -23.53
CA THR A 138 -35.19 56.40 -22.55
C THR A 138 -35.17 55.42 -21.37
N ALA A 139 -36.34 55.00 -20.88
CA ALA A 139 -36.43 53.98 -19.84
C ALA A 139 -35.87 52.62 -20.31
N ALA A 140 -36.13 52.24 -21.57
CA ALA A 140 -35.55 51.06 -22.18
C ALA A 140 -34.02 51.16 -22.32
N ALA A 141 -33.49 52.32 -22.75
CA ALA A 141 -32.05 52.56 -22.82
C ALA A 141 -31.38 52.48 -21.43
N ASN A 142 -31.99 53.11 -20.42
CA ASN A 142 -31.50 53.05 -19.04
C ASN A 142 -31.58 51.63 -18.45
N ALA A 143 -32.60 50.84 -18.82
CA ALA A 143 -32.72 49.45 -18.39
C ALA A 143 -31.63 48.56 -19.03
N VAL A 144 -31.28 48.80 -20.28
CA VAL A 144 -30.17 48.11 -20.96
C VAL A 144 -28.84 48.48 -20.33
N GLU A 145 -28.61 49.76 -20.05
CA GLU A 145 -27.39 50.24 -19.36
C GLU A 145 -27.27 49.64 -17.95
N ALA A 146 -28.37 49.62 -17.18
CA ALA A 146 -28.40 49.00 -15.85
C ALA A 146 -28.16 47.48 -15.90
N ALA A 147 -28.71 46.78 -16.89
CA ALA A 147 -28.49 45.34 -17.08
C ALA A 147 -27.03 45.03 -17.46
N TYR A 148 -26.37 45.90 -18.22
CA TYR A 148 -24.96 45.78 -18.57
C TYR A 148 -24.06 45.96 -17.33
N GLU A 149 -24.30 47.01 -16.55
CA GLU A 149 -23.56 47.25 -15.29
C GLU A 149 -23.78 46.14 -14.27
N GLU A 150 -25.01 45.62 -14.16
CA GLU A 150 -25.31 44.45 -13.33
C GLU A 150 -24.58 43.19 -13.83
N GLY A 151 -24.54 42.96 -15.14
CA GLY A 151 -23.78 41.88 -15.76
C GLY A 151 -22.29 41.96 -15.45
N LEU A 152 -21.72 43.15 -15.54
CA LEU A 152 -20.31 43.42 -15.22
C LEU A 152 -20.02 43.21 -13.72
N ALA A 153 -20.91 43.65 -12.84
CA ALA A 153 -20.80 43.44 -11.40
C ALA A 153 -20.80 41.95 -11.06
N ARG A 154 -21.74 41.17 -11.62
CA ARG A 154 -21.81 39.72 -11.44
C ARG A 154 -20.56 39.00 -11.95
N LEU A 155 -20.03 39.43 -13.10
CA LEU A 155 -18.82 38.84 -13.67
C LEU A 155 -17.59 39.12 -12.80
N LYS A 156 -17.47 40.33 -12.24
CA LYS A 156 -16.42 40.69 -11.28
C LYS A 156 -16.48 39.81 -10.02
N VAL A 157 -17.66 39.64 -9.43
CA VAL A 157 -17.85 38.78 -8.25
C VAL A 157 -17.38 37.35 -8.54
N ARG A 158 -17.83 36.76 -9.66
CA ARG A 158 -17.41 35.40 -10.07
C ARG A 158 -15.91 35.29 -10.32
N ALA A 159 -15.28 36.32 -10.88
CA ALA A 159 -13.84 36.34 -11.10
C ALA A 159 -13.06 36.32 -9.78
N PHE A 160 -13.50 37.08 -8.77
CA PHE A 160 -12.88 37.07 -7.45
C PHE A 160 -13.09 35.74 -6.71
N GLU A 161 -14.29 35.16 -6.76
CA GLU A 161 -14.57 33.83 -6.19
C GLU A 161 -13.66 32.76 -6.81
N LYS A 162 -13.46 32.79 -8.13
CA LYS A 162 -12.56 31.86 -8.82
C LYS A 162 -11.12 32.03 -8.34
N LEU A 163 -10.63 33.27 -8.23
CA LEU A 163 -9.28 33.54 -7.73
C LEU A 163 -9.09 33.03 -6.29
N GLU A 164 -10.09 33.19 -5.43
CA GLU A 164 -10.04 32.66 -4.06
C GLU A 164 -10.00 31.13 -4.04
N LEU A 165 -10.77 30.47 -4.92
CA LEU A 165 -10.70 29.01 -5.07
C LEU A 165 -9.33 28.56 -5.58
N ASP A 166 -8.77 29.27 -6.56
CA ASP A 166 -7.44 28.98 -7.11
C ASP A 166 -6.37 29.11 -6.01
N GLU A 167 -6.42 30.15 -5.16
CA GLU A 167 -5.50 30.32 -4.03
C GLU A 167 -5.64 29.19 -2.98
N ARG A 168 -6.88 28.77 -2.68
CA ARG A 168 -7.12 27.64 -1.76
C ARG A 168 -6.61 26.31 -2.33
N LEU A 169 -6.76 26.10 -3.64
CA LEU A 169 -6.24 24.92 -4.33
C LEU A 169 -4.71 24.90 -4.32
N GLU A 170 -4.07 26.03 -4.54
CA GLU A 170 -2.61 26.18 -4.46
C GLU A 170 -2.09 25.82 -3.07
N LYS A 171 -2.70 26.37 -2.00
CA LYS A 171 -2.34 26.03 -0.60
C LYS A 171 -2.49 24.54 -0.29
N LEU A 172 -3.58 23.92 -0.75
CA LEU A 172 -3.78 22.48 -0.56
C LEU A 172 -2.76 21.66 -1.37
N SER A 173 -2.39 22.12 -2.57
CA SER A 173 -1.36 21.47 -3.39
C SER A 173 0.00 21.52 -2.68
N GLU A 174 0.40 22.68 -2.18
CA GLU A 174 1.63 22.87 -1.42
C GLU A 174 1.66 22.00 -0.15
N GLU A 175 0.56 21.95 0.61
CA GLU A 175 0.48 21.12 1.81
C GLU A 175 0.60 19.62 1.48
N VAL A 176 0.00 19.17 0.38
CA VAL A 176 0.12 17.79 -0.10
C VAL A 176 1.55 17.50 -0.54
N GLU A 177 2.16 18.38 -1.33
CA GLU A 177 3.55 18.25 -1.77
C GLU A 177 4.52 18.19 -0.58
N GLN A 178 4.33 19.06 0.42
CA GLN A 178 5.13 19.04 1.65
C GLN A 178 4.97 17.72 2.40
N LYS A 179 3.73 17.23 2.59
CA LYS A 179 3.49 15.95 3.27
C LYS A 179 4.09 14.77 2.51
N ILE A 180 4.05 14.80 1.17
CA ILE A 180 4.69 13.79 0.32
C ILE A 180 6.20 13.86 0.51
N ALA A 181 6.81 15.05 0.40
CA ALA A 181 8.25 15.25 0.58
C ALA A 181 8.74 14.76 1.94
N GLU A 182 8.01 15.08 3.02
CA GLU A 182 8.33 14.59 4.37
C GLU A 182 8.21 13.06 4.48
N ARG A 183 7.17 12.46 3.92
CA ARG A 183 6.98 11.00 3.96
C ARG A 183 8.04 10.28 3.13
N VAL A 184 8.37 10.79 1.95
CA VAL A 184 9.43 10.25 1.09
C VAL A 184 10.78 10.39 1.80
N GLY A 185 11.08 11.54 2.39
CA GLY A 185 12.32 11.75 3.15
C GLY A 185 12.47 10.77 4.33
N ARG A 186 11.42 10.55 5.11
CA ARG A 186 11.44 9.54 6.19
C ARG A 186 11.68 8.12 5.65
N LEU A 187 10.97 7.73 4.60
CA LEU A 187 11.13 6.41 3.99
C LEU A 187 12.53 6.22 3.40
N GLN A 188 13.13 7.26 2.83
CA GLN A 188 14.49 7.22 2.29
C GLN A 188 15.53 6.98 3.40
N VAL A 189 15.42 7.69 4.53
CA VAL A 189 16.29 7.48 5.70
C VAL A 189 16.11 6.07 6.28
N GLU A 190 14.88 5.58 6.39
CA GLU A 190 14.61 4.21 6.85
C GLU A 190 15.19 3.17 5.89
N LEU A 191 15.07 3.38 4.58
CA LEU A 191 15.64 2.51 3.56
C LEU A 191 17.17 2.47 3.64
N GLU A 192 17.84 3.63 3.77
CA GLU A 192 19.29 3.73 3.93
C GLU A 192 19.76 3.07 5.24
N LYS A 193 19.02 3.25 6.33
CA LYS A 193 19.32 2.58 7.59
C LYS A 193 19.21 1.06 7.43
N LYS A 194 18.10 0.57 6.86
CA LYS A 194 17.87 -0.86 6.65
C LYS A 194 18.86 -1.48 5.67
N SER A 195 19.27 -0.77 4.63
CA SER A 195 20.30 -1.24 3.70
C SER A 195 21.66 -1.36 4.40
N SER A 196 22.03 -0.41 5.26
CA SER A 196 23.26 -0.48 6.05
C SER A 196 23.26 -1.61 7.08
N GLU A 197 22.11 -1.87 7.73
CA GLU A 197 21.94 -3.01 8.66
C GLU A 197 22.04 -4.35 7.91
N LEU A 198 21.40 -4.46 6.74
CA LEU A 198 21.46 -5.64 5.90
C LEU A 198 22.89 -5.94 5.42
N GLU A 199 23.64 -4.91 5.03
CA GLU A 199 25.02 -5.09 4.56
C GLU A 199 25.94 -5.58 5.69
N LYS A 200 25.79 -5.05 6.91
CA LYS A 200 26.52 -5.55 8.08
C LYS A 200 26.17 -7.01 8.39
N ALA A 201 24.89 -7.36 8.33
CA ALA A 201 24.43 -8.73 8.56
C ALA A 201 24.98 -9.71 7.50
N LYS A 202 25.05 -9.28 6.23
CA LYS A 202 25.69 -10.08 5.16
C LYS A 202 27.17 -10.32 5.43
N GLN A 203 27.92 -9.27 5.80
CA GLN A 203 29.34 -9.38 6.12
C GLN A 203 29.58 -10.32 7.32
N GLU A 204 28.77 -10.20 8.36
CA GLU A 204 28.83 -11.10 9.51
C GLU A 204 28.49 -12.55 9.13
N SER A 205 27.47 -12.76 8.30
CA SER A 205 27.13 -14.11 7.79
C SER A 205 28.28 -14.73 7.00
N VAL A 206 28.97 -13.96 6.17
CA VAL A 206 30.14 -14.46 5.42
C VAL A 206 31.27 -14.82 6.38
N ARG A 207 31.56 -13.97 7.36
CA ARG A 207 32.57 -14.25 8.39
C ARG A 207 32.26 -15.54 9.16
N LEU A 208 31.03 -15.69 9.65
CA LEU A 208 30.60 -16.87 10.39
C LEU A 208 30.62 -18.13 9.51
N SER A 209 30.31 -18.01 8.21
CA SER A 209 30.42 -19.13 7.27
C SER A 209 31.87 -19.59 7.12
N GLN A 210 32.83 -18.67 7.07
CA GLN A 210 34.25 -19.01 7.02
C GLN A 210 34.71 -19.68 8.32
N GLU A 211 34.36 -19.09 9.47
CA GLU A 211 34.69 -19.69 10.78
C GLU A 211 34.09 -21.09 10.94
N LYS A 212 32.86 -21.29 10.45
CA LYS A 212 32.22 -22.60 10.43
C LYS A 212 33.00 -23.60 9.58
N GLN A 213 33.39 -23.22 8.35
CA GLN A 213 34.17 -24.09 7.47
C GLN A 213 35.51 -24.48 8.10
N ASP A 214 36.23 -23.52 8.69
CA ASP A 214 37.51 -23.77 9.36
C ASP A 214 37.37 -24.75 10.53
N LEU A 215 36.24 -24.70 11.25
CA LEU A 215 35.94 -25.64 12.34
C LEU A 215 35.54 -27.02 11.82
N GLU A 216 34.79 -27.10 10.72
CA GLU A 216 34.43 -28.36 10.07
C GLU A 216 35.66 -29.08 9.51
N ASP A 217 36.61 -28.35 8.93
CA ASP A 217 37.88 -28.90 8.44
C ASP A 217 38.73 -29.46 9.59
N LYS A 218 38.81 -28.72 10.71
CA LYS A 218 39.50 -29.18 11.93
C LYS A 218 38.84 -30.42 12.52
N ALA A 219 37.51 -30.46 12.56
CA ALA A 219 36.77 -31.63 13.04
C ALA A 219 37.01 -32.85 12.14
N SER A 220 37.05 -32.64 10.83
CA SER A 220 37.34 -33.70 9.85
C SER A 220 38.76 -34.25 10.00
N GLU A 221 39.76 -33.39 10.21
CA GLU A 221 41.14 -33.82 10.48
C GLU A 221 41.26 -34.58 11.80
N LEU A 222 40.59 -34.12 12.87
CA LEU A 222 40.55 -34.86 14.13
C LEU A 222 39.85 -36.22 13.99
N SER A 223 38.76 -36.30 13.21
CA SER A 223 38.09 -37.57 12.92
C SER A 223 39.05 -38.55 12.25
N ARG A 224 39.78 -38.09 11.22
CA ARG A 224 40.78 -38.90 10.53
C ARG A 224 41.89 -39.39 11.48
N GLN A 225 42.33 -38.54 12.42
CA GLN A 225 43.33 -38.94 13.42
C GLN A 225 42.81 -40.01 14.39
N VAL A 226 41.55 -39.89 14.81
CA VAL A 226 40.88 -40.91 15.63
C VAL A 226 40.77 -42.22 14.86
N ASP A 227 40.36 -42.19 13.60
CA ASP A 227 40.24 -43.39 12.76
C ASP A 227 41.58 -44.15 12.64
N VAL A 228 42.68 -43.42 12.35
CA VAL A 228 44.03 -44.01 12.31
C VAL A 228 44.45 -44.57 13.67
N SER A 229 44.17 -43.85 14.76
CA SER A 229 44.50 -44.31 16.11
C SER A 229 43.73 -45.57 16.50
N VAL A 230 42.47 -45.69 16.08
CA VAL A 230 41.62 -46.88 16.28
C VAL A 230 42.16 -48.07 15.49
N GLU A 231 42.59 -47.87 14.24
CA GLU A 231 43.20 -48.92 13.41
C GLU A 231 44.53 -49.42 14.00
N MET A 232 45.39 -48.51 14.46
CA MET A 232 46.62 -48.87 15.17
C MET A 232 46.33 -49.66 16.46
N LEU A 233 45.33 -49.24 17.23
CA LEU A 233 44.93 -49.95 18.45
C LEU A 233 44.40 -51.36 18.14
N ALA A 234 43.64 -51.53 17.07
CA ALA A 234 43.17 -52.84 16.63
C ALA A 234 44.33 -53.77 16.25
N THR A 235 45.33 -53.24 15.52
CA THR A 235 46.55 -53.99 15.14
C THR A 235 47.34 -54.42 16.38
N LEU A 236 47.60 -53.49 17.31
CA LEU A 236 48.32 -53.82 18.55
C LEU A 236 47.56 -54.84 19.42
N LYS A 237 46.22 -54.76 19.47
CA LYS A 237 45.41 -55.78 20.15
C LYS A 237 45.56 -57.15 19.51
N GLN A 238 45.55 -57.22 18.17
CA GLN A 238 45.74 -58.47 17.44
C GLN A 238 47.11 -59.08 17.71
N ASP A 239 48.17 -58.27 17.70
CA ASP A 239 49.53 -58.71 17.99
C ASP A 239 49.68 -59.22 19.43
N LEU A 240 49.08 -58.52 20.41
CA LEU A 240 49.07 -58.95 21.81
C LEU A 240 48.41 -60.33 21.97
N VAL A 241 47.24 -60.54 21.37
CA VAL A 241 46.54 -61.84 21.42
C VAL A 241 47.37 -62.94 20.75
N SER A 242 48.00 -62.65 19.60
CA SER A 242 48.90 -63.60 18.95
C SER A 242 50.06 -63.99 19.85
N LYS A 243 50.72 -63.02 20.48
CA LYS A 243 51.86 -63.25 21.38
C LYS A 243 51.45 -64.00 22.65
N GLU A 244 50.29 -63.69 23.21
CA GLU A 244 49.74 -64.40 24.37
C GLU A 244 49.53 -65.88 24.05
N SER A 245 48.94 -66.19 22.88
CA SER A 245 48.74 -67.58 22.44
C SER A 245 50.04 -68.35 22.22
N GLU A 246 51.08 -67.70 21.67
CA GLU A 246 52.42 -68.28 21.53
C GLU A 246 53.05 -68.60 22.88
N LEU A 247 52.89 -67.70 23.87
CA LEU A 247 53.39 -67.90 25.23
C LEU A 247 52.65 -69.03 25.92
N THR A 248 51.32 -69.12 25.78
CA THR A 248 50.54 -70.23 26.37
C THR A 248 50.98 -71.57 25.79
N ARG A 249 51.22 -71.64 24.47
CA ARG A 249 51.69 -72.86 23.79
C ARG A 249 53.08 -73.29 24.24
N LYS A 250 53.95 -72.35 24.64
CA LYS A 250 55.29 -72.66 25.18
C LYS A 250 55.29 -73.08 26.65
N GLN A 251 54.22 -72.78 27.39
CA GLN A 251 54.06 -73.13 28.80
C GLN A 251 53.44 -74.52 29.02
N GLN A 252 52.76 -75.07 28.02
CA GLN A 252 52.30 -76.47 27.99
C GLN A 252 53.40 -77.41 27.52
#